data_AF-A0A955RW26-F1
#
_entry.id   AF-A0A955RW26-F1
#
_cell.length_a   1.000
_cell.length_b   1.000
_cell.length_c   1.000
_cell.angle_alpha   90.00
_cell.angle_beta   90.00
_cell.angle_gamma   90.00
#
_symmetry.space_group_name_H-M   'P 1'
#
loop_
_entity.id
_entity.type
_entity.pdbx_description
1 polymer ?
#
loop_
_entity_poly.entity_id
_entity_poly.type
_entity_poly.pdbx_seq_one_letter_code
_entity_poly.pdbx_strand_id
1 'polypeptide(L)'
;LIILFSDAHTNASAQMNLAEAMRHVMSREEIDWVFTEAAVADNSVHFLRQLTSDSKEIEAVAKRYLHKAKINGVEYLNLTSGNDFKIWGVEDKSLYLKSLQVYSESFKQRENLKRKLSEAEKLFRVLETRILNPEMLDLYISRSAYLKDELPAVDYLLKLSVLKKQYMPSASERISVIQTLADIKRIENSLDFEKAQNELSELLEKENADSGILQPNRISFKSTSGTSAVKEFLIRNKAYLEGKEELKKYAEYIRQFESVDLNHFEKERTETEDHLFMKMSSTGEEAEFVGYADALNRLEKLSELKLNADEYRKIKNNPDLHSYERISAFLNGMLLKYTLSGEKVLFSDASIQGSLNQSAAFYELTSERDQVFYKEMRQKMRSGNIQKACLVTGGYHTENMKKILRSSGISYISVLPAVSHETDFVRYERMLLSQTSSSDYRQYAALHNDAQRRSALMTLYAARKEFDSPEVLYELAREFGGSKDWVDRQLLSAARLSSDDSESEESQEIFRKMMTALRTVDDNFDDPDSGARIAVPSELSSNEAAQNLLMETFNQTEESLDKYLKQGSVDL
;
A
#
# COMPACT_ATOMS: atom_id res chain seq x y z
N LEU A 1 -3.88 22.23 21.43
CA LEU A 1 -2.92 21.53 20.56
C LEU A 1 -3.46 20.13 20.26
N ILE A 2 -3.42 19.69 19.00
CA ILE A 2 -3.76 18.31 18.61
C ILE A 2 -2.53 17.59 18.11
N ILE A 3 -2.27 16.38 18.60
CA ILE A 3 -1.24 15.50 18.03
C ILE A 3 -1.97 14.48 17.15
N LEU A 4 -1.85 14.66 15.84
CA LEU A 4 -2.54 13.90 14.82
C LEU A 4 -1.68 12.71 14.39
N PHE A 5 -2.13 11.50 14.71
CA PHE A 5 -1.48 10.26 14.28
C PHE A 5 -2.21 9.65 13.10
N SER A 6 -1.45 9.23 12.09
CA SER A 6 -2.00 8.44 10.98
C SER A 6 -2.13 6.97 11.37
N ASP A 7 -3.30 6.41 11.11
CA ASP A 7 -3.62 4.99 11.30
C ASP A 7 -3.45 4.22 9.97
N ALA A 8 -2.75 3.08 10.01
CA ALA A 8 -2.62 2.15 8.89
C ALA A 8 -3.50 0.88 9.08
N HIS A 9 -4.51 0.96 9.95
CA HIS A 9 -5.56 -0.03 10.15
C HIS A 9 -5.04 -1.45 10.46
N THR A 10 -5.23 -2.40 9.56
CA THR A 10 -4.94 -3.83 9.79
C THR A 10 -3.44 -4.16 9.82
N ASN A 11 -2.57 -3.18 9.57
CA ASN A 11 -1.13 -3.37 9.62
C ASN A 11 -0.62 -3.46 11.06
N ALA A 12 -0.36 -4.68 11.54
CA ALA A 12 0.08 -4.92 12.92
C ALA A 12 1.37 -4.18 13.29
N SER A 13 2.35 -4.09 12.37
CA SER A 13 3.60 -3.37 12.62
C SER A 13 3.37 -1.88 12.82
N ALA A 14 2.51 -1.28 11.99
CA ALA A 14 2.13 0.11 12.10
C ALA A 14 1.31 0.38 13.37
N GLN A 15 0.41 -0.52 13.77
CA GLN A 15 -0.33 -0.40 15.03
C GLN A 15 0.58 -0.42 16.25
N MET A 16 1.62 -1.28 16.25
CA MET A 16 2.62 -1.30 17.31
C MET A 16 3.45 -0.01 17.33
N ASN A 17 3.90 0.45 16.16
CA ASN A 17 4.66 1.70 16.07
C ASN A 17 3.82 2.93 16.45
N LEU A 18 2.51 2.91 16.14
CA LEU A 18 1.55 3.91 16.61
C LEU A 18 1.48 3.93 18.14
N ALA A 19 1.33 2.77 18.77
CA ALA A 19 1.31 2.64 20.21
C ALA A 19 2.61 3.15 20.86
N GLU A 20 3.76 2.81 20.29
CA GLU A 20 5.07 3.26 20.79
C GLU A 20 5.26 4.78 20.64
N ALA A 21 4.92 5.33 19.47
CA ALA A 21 5.01 6.77 19.22
C ALA A 21 4.09 7.56 20.16
N MET A 22 2.88 7.06 20.38
CA MET A 22 1.95 7.64 21.36
C MET A 22 2.47 7.54 22.78
N ARG A 23 3.01 6.39 23.19
CA ARG A 23 3.63 6.21 24.52
C ARG A 23 4.71 7.26 24.76
N HIS A 24 5.61 7.44 23.79
CA HIS A 24 6.69 8.42 23.87
C HIS A 24 6.16 9.85 24.03
N VAL A 25 5.19 10.23 23.20
CA VAL A 25 4.55 11.55 23.27
C VAL A 25 3.86 11.77 24.63
N MET A 26 3.05 10.81 25.07
CA MET A 26 2.27 10.91 26.31
C MET A 26 3.13 10.85 27.57
N SER A 27 4.34 10.29 27.51
CA SER A 27 5.30 10.34 28.63
C SER A 27 5.92 11.72 28.86
N ARG A 28 5.81 12.62 27.87
CA ARG A 28 6.42 13.97 27.88
C ARG A 28 5.39 15.08 27.94
N GLU A 29 4.15 14.78 27.59
CA GLU A 29 3.06 15.72 27.50
C GLU A 29 1.88 15.22 28.33
N GLU A 30 1.25 16.11 29.11
CA GLU A 30 0.02 15.81 29.85
C GLU A 30 -1.15 15.65 28.86
N ILE A 31 -1.36 14.43 28.37
CA ILE A 31 -2.41 14.06 27.43
C ILE A 31 -3.19 12.88 27.97
N ASP A 32 -4.43 13.14 28.40
CA ASP A 32 -5.34 12.12 28.93
C ASP A 32 -6.46 11.75 27.95
N TRP A 33 -6.48 12.36 26.76
CA TRP A 33 -7.55 12.16 25.78
C TRP A 33 -6.98 11.80 24.42
N VAL A 34 -7.44 10.66 23.91
CA VAL A 34 -7.18 10.18 22.57
C VAL A 34 -8.50 10.05 21.83
N PHE A 35 -8.65 10.81 20.76
CA PHE A 35 -9.79 10.72 19.86
C PHE A 35 -9.48 9.72 18.74
N THR A 36 -10.44 8.87 18.38
CA THR A 36 -10.25 7.85 17.34
C THR A 36 -11.41 7.83 16.36
N GLU A 37 -11.11 7.66 15.07
CA GLU A 37 -12.13 7.36 14.07
C GLU A 37 -12.73 5.95 14.25
N ALA A 38 -13.76 5.63 13.45
CA ALA A 38 -14.42 4.32 13.41
C ALA A 38 -14.96 3.82 14.76
N ALA A 39 -15.07 4.71 15.75
CA ALA A 39 -15.55 4.42 17.10
C ALA A 39 -16.52 5.52 17.54
N VAL A 40 -17.47 5.20 18.42
CA VAL A 40 -18.47 6.14 18.96
C VAL A 40 -18.33 6.22 20.47
N ALA A 41 -18.26 7.43 21.02
CA ALA A 41 -18.20 7.68 22.47
C ALA A 41 -17.03 7.00 23.19
N ASP A 42 -17.16 6.62 24.46
CA ASP A 42 -16.04 6.04 25.23
C ASP A 42 -15.73 4.61 24.77
N ASN A 43 -14.49 4.39 24.32
CA ASN A 43 -13.96 3.09 23.88
C ASN A 43 -12.73 2.69 24.72
N SER A 44 -12.59 3.26 25.92
CA SER A 44 -11.48 2.95 26.81
C SER A 44 -11.57 1.51 27.32
N VAL A 45 -10.43 0.81 27.33
CA VAL A 45 -10.36 -0.62 27.65
C VAL A 45 -9.52 -0.92 28.90
N HIS A 46 -8.89 0.10 29.51
CA HIS A 46 -8.05 -0.05 30.71
C HIS A 46 -8.73 -0.74 31.91
N PHE A 47 -10.06 -0.72 32.00
CA PHE A 47 -10.78 -1.44 33.06
C PHE A 47 -10.51 -2.96 33.03
N LEU A 48 -10.18 -3.52 31.85
CA LEU A 48 -9.81 -4.94 31.70
C LEU A 48 -8.48 -5.29 32.37
N ARG A 49 -7.64 -4.31 32.71
CA ARG A 49 -6.39 -4.55 33.46
C ARG A 49 -6.65 -5.14 34.84
N GLN A 50 -7.86 -4.98 35.39
CA GLN A 50 -8.24 -5.53 36.70
C GLN A 50 -8.46 -7.06 36.67
N LEU A 51 -8.52 -7.67 35.48
CA LEU A 51 -8.76 -9.11 35.34
C LEU A 51 -7.56 -9.97 35.75
N THR A 52 -6.35 -9.42 35.74
CA THR A 52 -5.12 -10.10 36.18
C THR A 52 -4.14 -9.09 36.74
N SER A 53 -3.37 -9.49 37.75
CA SER A 53 -2.27 -8.69 38.28
C SER A 53 -0.98 -8.83 37.46
N ASP A 54 -0.92 -9.78 36.52
CA ASP A 54 0.27 -10.01 35.67
C ASP A 54 0.19 -9.15 34.40
N SER A 55 0.99 -8.07 34.37
CA SER A 55 1.08 -7.18 33.22
C SER A 55 1.59 -7.88 31.95
N LYS A 56 2.39 -8.96 32.08
CA LYS A 56 2.89 -9.72 30.93
C LYS A 56 1.77 -10.54 30.28
N GLU A 57 0.82 -11.02 31.08
CA GLU A 57 -0.35 -11.72 30.57
C GLU A 57 -1.26 -10.78 29.76
N ILE A 58 -1.51 -9.58 30.28
CA ILE A 58 -2.26 -8.52 29.56
C ILE A 58 -1.59 -8.21 28.23
N GLU A 59 -0.27 -7.99 28.23
CA GLU A 59 0.48 -7.66 27.02
C GLU A 59 0.42 -8.79 25.99
N ALA A 60 0.61 -10.05 26.40
CA ALA A 60 0.54 -11.20 25.51
C ALA A 60 -0.85 -11.36 24.86
N VAL A 61 -1.92 -11.16 25.63
CA VAL A 61 -3.30 -11.21 25.13
C VAL A 61 -3.56 -10.03 24.20
N ALA A 62 -3.24 -8.80 24.60
CA ALA A 62 -3.44 -7.60 23.80
C ALA A 62 -2.70 -7.71 22.45
N LYS A 63 -1.45 -8.17 22.47
CA LYS A 63 -0.65 -8.41 21.26
C LYS A 63 -1.33 -9.41 20.33
N ARG A 64 -1.87 -10.51 20.86
CA ARG A 64 -2.62 -11.50 20.07
C ARG A 64 -3.87 -10.90 19.43
N TYR A 65 -4.61 -10.06 20.15
CA TYR A 65 -5.82 -9.41 19.63
C TYR A 65 -5.49 -8.35 18.58
N LEU A 66 -4.40 -7.61 18.76
CA LEU A 66 -3.88 -6.65 17.77
C LEU A 66 -3.49 -7.37 16.47
N HIS A 67 -2.75 -8.48 16.54
CA HIS A 67 -2.42 -9.29 15.35
C HIS A 67 -3.67 -9.84 14.65
N LYS A 68 -4.74 -10.12 15.41
CA LYS A 68 -6.05 -10.51 14.87
C LYS A 68 -6.91 -9.34 14.39
N ALA A 69 -6.43 -8.10 14.48
CA ALA A 69 -7.17 -6.88 14.18
C ALA A 69 -8.51 -6.77 14.95
N LYS A 70 -8.52 -7.30 16.18
CA LYS A 70 -9.66 -7.21 17.12
C LYS A 70 -9.55 -5.99 18.04
N ILE A 71 -8.33 -5.51 18.24
CA ILE A 71 -8.06 -4.21 18.86
C ILE A 71 -7.04 -3.46 17.99
N ASN A 72 -7.05 -2.13 18.08
CA ASN A 72 -6.07 -1.27 17.43
C ASN A 72 -4.90 -0.91 18.37
N GLY A 73 -3.92 -0.15 17.86
CA GLY A 73 -2.74 0.29 18.58
C GLY A 73 -3.07 1.21 19.77
N VAL A 74 -4.12 2.01 19.67
CA VAL A 74 -4.59 2.88 20.76
C VAL A 74 -5.14 2.06 21.93
N GLU A 75 -5.99 1.08 21.64
CA GLU A 75 -6.55 0.16 22.63
C GLU A 75 -5.46 -0.73 23.23
N TYR A 76 -4.54 -1.23 22.40
CA TYR A 76 -3.36 -1.95 22.87
C TYR A 76 -2.54 -1.09 23.86
N LEU A 77 -2.29 0.18 23.54
CA LEU A 77 -1.61 1.09 24.46
C LEU A 77 -2.42 1.34 25.73
N ASN A 78 -3.74 1.50 25.65
CA ASN A 78 -4.60 1.73 26.81
C ASN A 78 -4.64 0.54 27.78
N LEU A 79 -4.49 -0.68 27.24
CA LEU A 79 -4.36 -1.91 28.03
C LEU A 79 -2.97 -2.09 28.62
N THR A 80 -1.92 -1.75 27.90
CA THR A 80 -0.54 -2.14 28.24
C THR A 80 0.28 -1.03 28.90
N SER A 81 -0.04 0.23 28.65
CA SER A 81 0.55 1.34 29.39
C SER A 81 -0.15 1.47 30.73
N GLY A 82 0.60 1.70 31.81
CA GLY A 82 0.03 2.05 33.11
C GLY A 82 -0.71 3.40 33.15
N ASN A 83 -0.93 4.04 31.99
CA ASN A 83 -1.54 5.35 31.85
C ASN A 83 -3.06 5.21 31.62
N ASP A 84 -3.86 5.88 32.44
CA ASP A 84 -5.33 5.83 32.40
C ASP A 84 -5.95 6.92 31.52
N PHE A 85 -5.45 7.02 30.28
CA PHE A 85 -6.06 7.93 29.30
C PHE A 85 -7.40 7.40 28.79
N LYS A 86 -8.23 8.32 28.29
CA LYS A 86 -9.55 8.04 27.70
C LYS A 86 -9.46 7.93 26.18
N ILE A 87 -10.10 6.91 25.64
CA ILE A 87 -10.33 6.76 24.20
C ILE A 87 -11.75 7.25 23.90
N TRP A 88 -11.87 8.27 23.07
CA TRP A 88 -13.16 8.82 22.66
C TRP A 88 -13.35 8.73 21.15
N GLY A 89 -14.28 7.91 20.72
CA GLY A 89 -14.71 7.76 19.35
C GLY A 89 -15.44 9.01 18.84
N VAL A 90 -15.01 9.51 17.68
CA VAL A 90 -15.55 10.72 17.04
C VAL A 90 -16.42 10.44 15.82
N GLU A 91 -16.76 9.18 15.57
CA GLU A 91 -17.56 8.74 14.43
C GLU A 91 -19.06 9.01 14.62
N ASP A 92 -19.76 9.26 13.51
CA ASP A 92 -21.22 9.14 13.48
C ASP A 92 -21.61 7.78 12.88
N LYS A 93 -22.32 6.98 13.67
CA LYS A 93 -22.72 5.62 13.27
C LYS A 93 -23.54 5.60 11.97
N SER A 94 -24.39 6.61 11.76
CA SER A 94 -25.24 6.65 10.57
C SER A 94 -24.43 6.96 9.30
N LEU A 95 -23.48 7.88 9.38
CA LEU A 95 -22.55 8.19 8.29
C LEU A 95 -21.61 7.02 8.01
N TYR A 96 -21.09 6.37 9.05
CA TYR A 96 -20.27 5.17 8.88
C TYR A 96 -21.00 4.07 8.11
N LEU A 97 -22.23 3.74 8.52
CA LEU A 97 -23.04 2.72 7.84
C LEU A 97 -23.37 3.10 6.39
N LYS A 98 -23.65 4.38 6.12
CA LYS A 98 -23.83 4.88 4.75
C LYS A 98 -22.56 4.73 3.92
N SER A 99 -21.40 5.13 4.45
CA SER A 99 -20.11 4.95 3.77
C SER A 99 -19.84 3.49 3.46
N LEU A 100 -20.16 2.59 4.39
CA LEU A 100 -19.99 1.15 4.21
C LEU A 100 -20.91 0.58 3.12
N GLN A 101 -22.16 1.05 3.05
CA GLN A 101 -23.08 0.70 1.98
C GLN A 101 -22.56 1.17 0.61
N VAL A 102 -22.12 2.42 0.51
CA VAL A 102 -21.57 2.97 -0.74
C VAL A 102 -20.30 2.23 -1.17
N TYR A 103 -19.46 1.83 -0.22
CA TYR A 103 -18.29 0.98 -0.47
C TYR A 103 -18.69 -0.37 -1.06
N SER A 104 -19.66 -1.08 -0.45
CA SER A 104 -20.17 -2.36 -0.97
C SER A 104 -20.78 -2.22 -2.38
N GLU A 105 -21.58 -1.18 -2.61
CA GLU A 105 -22.19 -0.92 -3.92
C GLU A 105 -21.14 -0.60 -5.00
N SER A 106 -20.07 0.12 -4.64
CA SER A 106 -18.93 0.38 -5.52
C SER A 106 -18.15 -0.91 -5.80
N PHE A 107 -17.93 -1.73 -4.78
CA PHE A 107 -17.24 -3.02 -4.91
C PHE A 107 -17.93 -3.94 -5.93
N LYS A 108 -19.26 -4.05 -5.89
CA LYS A 108 -20.05 -4.88 -6.84
C LYS A 108 -19.87 -4.47 -8.31
N GLN A 109 -19.62 -3.19 -8.57
CA GLN A 109 -19.52 -2.63 -9.92
C GLN A 109 -18.07 -2.50 -10.40
N ARG A 110 -17.10 -2.66 -9.49
CA ARG A 110 -15.67 -2.42 -9.72
C ARG A 110 -15.13 -3.17 -10.94
N GLU A 111 -15.34 -4.48 -11.04
CA GLU A 111 -14.79 -5.29 -12.14
C GLU A 111 -15.35 -4.89 -13.50
N ASN A 112 -16.66 -4.62 -13.57
CA ASN A 112 -17.28 -4.16 -14.81
C ASN A 112 -16.76 -2.78 -15.22
N LEU A 113 -16.61 -1.87 -14.26
CA LEU A 113 -16.09 -0.53 -14.50
C LEU A 113 -14.62 -0.58 -14.93
N LYS A 114 -13.78 -1.35 -14.23
CA LYS A 114 -12.37 -1.59 -14.56
C LYS A 114 -12.19 -2.12 -15.98
N ARG A 115 -12.99 -3.11 -16.38
CA ARG A 115 -12.99 -3.63 -17.76
C ARG A 115 -13.27 -2.52 -18.77
N LYS A 116 -14.29 -1.68 -18.54
CA LYS A 116 -14.65 -0.59 -19.46
C LYS A 116 -13.58 0.52 -19.52
N LEU A 117 -12.98 0.89 -18.38
CA LEU A 117 -11.88 1.86 -18.34
C LEU A 117 -10.63 1.33 -19.05
N SER A 118 -10.34 0.02 -18.93
CA SER A 118 -9.21 -0.62 -19.60
C SER A 118 -9.27 -0.56 -21.13
N GLU A 119 -10.48 -0.48 -21.71
CA GLU A 119 -10.64 -0.29 -23.16
C GLU A 119 -10.14 1.10 -23.58
N ALA A 120 -10.42 2.14 -22.79
CA ALA A 120 -9.91 3.48 -23.03
C ALA A 120 -8.39 3.55 -22.84
N GLU A 121 -7.87 2.90 -21.80
CA GLU A 121 -6.43 2.84 -21.53
C GLU A 121 -5.66 2.19 -22.70
N LYS A 122 -6.22 1.13 -23.30
CA LYS A 122 -5.66 0.50 -24.52
C LYS A 122 -5.61 1.47 -25.69
N LEU A 123 -6.65 2.27 -25.91
CA LEU A 123 -6.65 3.25 -27.00
C LEU A 123 -5.63 4.38 -26.77
N PHE A 124 -5.46 4.84 -25.52
CA PHE A 124 -4.39 5.80 -25.20
C PHE A 124 -3.01 5.24 -25.59
N ARG A 125 -2.72 3.97 -25.28
CA ARG A 125 -1.47 3.31 -25.69
C ARG A 125 -1.27 3.24 -27.20
N VAL A 126 -2.34 3.04 -27.97
CA VAL A 126 -2.23 3.05 -29.44
C VAL A 126 -1.95 4.46 -29.96
N LEU A 127 -2.59 5.47 -29.36
CA LEU A 127 -2.58 6.85 -29.83
C LEU A 127 -1.36 7.67 -29.35
N GLU A 128 -0.69 7.29 -28.26
CA GLU A 128 0.45 8.05 -27.71
C GLU A 128 1.55 8.29 -28.75
N THR A 129 1.87 7.27 -29.55
CA THR A 129 2.92 7.35 -30.60
C THR A 129 2.50 8.15 -31.84
N ARG A 130 1.21 8.48 -31.96
CA ARG A 130 0.64 9.26 -33.08
C ARG A 130 0.42 10.72 -32.72
N ILE A 131 0.14 10.98 -31.44
CA ILE A 131 -0.23 12.31 -30.95
C ILE A 131 0.96 13.03 -30.32
N LEU A 132 1.74 12.35 -29.48
CA LEU A 132 2.81 12.98 -28.71
C LEU A 132 4.06 13.19 -29.56
N ASN A 133 4.65 14.38 -29.48
CA ASN A 133 6.01 14.60 -29.99
C ASN A 133 7.04 13.68 -29.29
N PRO A 134 8.19 13.40 -29.92
CA PRO A 134 9.14 12.39 -29.42
C PRO A 134 9.63 12.61 -27.99
N GLU A 135 9.95 13.85 -27.60
CA GLU A 135 10.44 14.12 -26.24
C GLU A 135 9.34 13.95 -25.19
N MET A 136 8.12 14.39 -25.52
CA MET A 136 6.96 14.25 -24.64
C MET A 136 6.51 12.80 -24.50
N LEU A 137 6.57 12.03 -25.57
CA LEU A 137 6.34 10.58 -25.57
C LEU A 137 7.34 9.86 -24.66
N ASP A 138 8.62 10.20 -24.76
CA ASP A 138 9.68 9.61 -23.94
C ASP A 138 9.47 9.91 -22.44
N LEU A 139 9.05 11.13 -22.07
CA LEU A 139 8.65 11.44 -20.69
C LEU A 139 7.40 10.66 -20.27
N TYR A 140 6.37 10.60 -21.12
CA TYR A 140 5.11 9.93 -20.83
C TYR A 140 5.29 8.42 -20.56
N ILE A 141 6.07 7.73 -21.41
CA ILE A 141 6.40 6.30 -21.24
C ILE A 141 7.20 6.09 -19.96
N SER A 142 8.20 6.93 -19.70
CA SER A 142 9.02 6.81 -18.48
C SER A 142 8.21 7.05 -17.21
N ARG A 143 7.25 7.99 -17.24
CA ARG A 143 6.30 8.21 -16.15
C ARG A 143 5.44 6.96 -15.92
N SER A 144 4.90 6.36 -16.99
CA SER A 144 4.12 5.12 -16.87
C SER A 144 4.94 3.98 -16.29
N ALA A 145 6.18 3.78 -16.75
CA ALA A 145 7.06 2.73 -16.23
C ALA A 145 7.40 2.97 -14.76
N TYR A 146 7.69 4.21 -14.37
CA TYR A 146 7.94 4.56 -12.97
C TYR A 146 6.73 4.27 -12.07
N LEU A 147 5.52 4.68 -12.48
CA LEU A 147 4.31 4.45 -11.70
C LEU A 147 3.91 2.96 -11.58
N LYS A 148 4.47 2.10 -12.44
CA LYS A 148 4.30 0.64 -12.41
C LYS A 148 5.47 -0.08 -11.73
N ASP A 149 6.39 0.66 -11.12
CA ASP A 149 7.63 0.14 -10.53
C ASP A 149 8.55 -0.60 -11.53
N GLU A 150 8.38 -0.35 -12.82
CA GLU A 150 9.20 -0.91 -13.93
C GLU A 150 10.44 -0.06 -14.21
N LEU A 151 10.44 1.21 -13.78
CA LEU A 151 11.57 2.13 -13.86
C LEU A 151 12.00 2.54 -12.45
N PRO A 152 13.28 2.33 -12.05
CA PRO A 152 13.76 2.75 -10.75
C PRO A 152 13.50 4.24 -10.52
N ALA A 153 12.99 4.57 -9.33
CA ALA A 153 12.63 5.95 -8.95
C ALA A 153 13.75 6.95 -9.25
N VAL A 154 15.00 6.56 -8.99
CA VAL A 154 16.17 7.41 -9.21
C VAL A 154 16.38 7.75 -10.68
N ASP A 155 16.18 6.80 -11.59
CA ASP A 155 16.39 7.01 -13.03
C ASP A 155 15.34 7.97 -13.58
N TYR A 156 14.09 7.81 -13.12
CA TYR A 156 13.02 8.72 -13.45
C TYR A 156 13.27 10.15 -12.92
N LEU A 157 13.81 10.27 -11.71
CA LEU A 157 14.14 11.57 -11.12
C LEU A 157 15.29 12.28 -11.82
N LEU A 158 16.31 11.55 -12.24
CA LEU A 158 17.39 12.10 -13.06
C LEU A 158 16.83 12.67 -14.36
N LYS A 159 15.91 11.96 -15.01
CA LYS A 159 15.21 12.44 -16.21
C LYS A 159 14.42 13.72 -15.95
N LEU A 160 13.62 13.76 -14.88
CA LEU A 160 12.88 14.97 -14.50
C LEU A 160 13.83 16.15 -14.20
N SER A 161 14.97 15.92 -13.55
CA SER A 161 15.98 16.95 -13.27
C SER A 161 16.56 17.54 -14.56
N VAL A 162 16.90 16.70 -15.53
CA VAL A 162 17.44 17.13 -16.84
C VAL A 162 16.39 17.94 -17.61
N LEU A 163 15.18 17.42 -17.73
CA LEU A 163 14.09 18.10 -18.45
C LEU A 163 13.70 19.42 -17.78
N LYS A 164 13.69 19.48 -16.44
CA LYS A 164 13.43 20.72 -15.70
C LYS A 164 14.45 21.80 -16.00
N LYS A 165 15.75 21.46 -16.09
CA LYS A 165 16.80 22.42 -16.49
C LYS A 165 16.62 22.91 -17.92
N GLN A 166 16.21 22.03 -18.83
CA GLN A 166 15.98 22.36 -20.23
C GLN A 166 14.76 23.26 -20.44
N TYR A 167 13.61 22.90 -19.86
CA TYR A 167 12.32 23.54 -20.14
C TYR A 167 11.89 24.59 -19.10
N MET A 168 12.53 24.62 -17.92
CA MET A 168 12.18 25.51 -16.82
C MET A 168 13.41 26.16 -16.15
N PRO A 169 14.31 26.82 -16.92
CA PRO A 169 15.60 27.31 -16.41
C PRO A 169 15.49 28.39 -15.31
N SER A 170 14.40 29.17 -15.27
CA SER A 170 14.15 30.15 -14.21
C SER A 170 13.59 29.51 -12.93
N ALA A 171 12.93 28.35 -13.02
CA ALA A 171 12.44 27.60 -11.87
C ALA A 171 13.53 26.72 -11.22
N SER A 172 14.67 26.52 -11.90
CA SER A 172 15.83 25.79 -11.36
C SER A 172 16.70 26.58 -10.38
N GLU A 173 16.38 27.84 -10.09
CA GLU A 173 17.11 28.64 -9.09
C GLU A 173 16.86 28.18 -7.63
N ARG A 174 15.76 27.45 -7.37
CA ARG A 174 15.54 26.79 -6.07
C ARG A 174 15.98 25.33 -6.16
N ILE A 175 16.88 24.93 -5.25
CA ILE A 175 17.24 23.52 -5.06
C ILE A 175 15.97 22.78 -4.67
N SER A 176 15.58 21.82 -5.50
CA SER A 176 14.36 21.05 -5.35
C SER A 176 14.72 19.62 -4.94
N VAL A 177 13.81 18.90 -4.29
CA VAL A 177 14.02 17.52 -3.82
C VAL A 177 14.49 16.63 -4.97
N ILE A 178 13.92 16.81 -6.17
CA ILE A 178 14.33 16.08 -7.39
C ILE A 178 15.81 16.34 -7.72
N GLN A 179 16.27 17.60 -7.63
CA GLN A 179 17.66 17.95 -7.92
C GLN A 179 18.61 17.36 -6.86
N THR A 180 18.24 17.44 -5.58
CA THR A 180 19.03 16.88 -4.49
C THR A 180 19.16 15.36 -4.62
N LEU A 181 18.09 14.65 -4.96
CA LEU A 181 18.12 13.19 -5.16
C LEU A 181 18.97 12.78 -6.37
N ALA A 182 18.90 13.55 -7.46
CA ALA A 182 19.78 13.37 -8.62
C ALA A 182 21.26 13.55 -8.24
N ASP A 183 21.57 14.55 -7.40
CA ASP A 183 22.92 14.85 -6.94
C ASP A 183 23.44 13.77 -5.97
N ILE A 184 22.59 13.29 -5.06
CA ILE A 184 22.88 12.15 -4.18
C ILE A 184 23.26 10.92 -4.99
N LYS A 185 22.51 10.60 -6.06
CA LYS A 185 22.84 9.43 -6.90
C LYS A 185 24.19 9.56 -7.58
N ARG A 186 24.53 10.77 -8.04
CA ARG A 186 25.83 11.04 -8.65
C ARG A 186 26.98 10.84 -7.66
N ILE A 187 26.78 11.21 -6.40
CA ILE A 187 27.74 10.90 -5.33
C ILE A 187 27.80 9.39 -5.09
N GLU A 188 26.64 8.73 -4.95
CA GLU A 188 26.52 7.28 -4.72
C GLU A 188 27.24 6.46 -5.80
N ASN A 189 27.09 6.82 -7.07
CA ASN A 189 27.76 6.15 -8.19
C ASN A 189 29.28 6.37 -8.21
N SER A 190 29.77 7.42 -7.53
CA SER A 190 31.20 7.74 -7.41
C SER A 190 31.83 7.25 -6.11
N LEU A 191 31.03 6.65 -5.22
CA LEU A 191 31.42 6.23 -3.88
C LEU A 191 31.82 4.76 -3.88
N ASP A 192 33.00 4.47 -3.34
CA ASP A 192 33.40 3.13 -2.97
C ASP A 192 32.97 2.86 -1.53
N PHE A 193 31.85 2.16 -1.38
CA PHE A 193 31.25 1.87 -0.07
C PHE A 193 32.15 1.00 0.81
N GLU A 194 32.88 0.06 0.22
CA GLU A 194 33.78 -0.84 0.96
C GLU A 194 34.97 -0.05 1.51
N LYS A 195 35.56 0.81 0.68
CA LYS A 195 36.63 1.69 1.13
C LYS A 195 36.16 2.73 2.15
N ALA A 196 34.97 3.30 1.98
CA ALA A 196 34.37 4.20 2.98
C ALA A 196 34.13 3.49 4.32
N GLN A 197 33.75 2.20 4.29
CA GLN A 197 33.59 1.37 5.49
C GLN A 197 34.92 1.14 6.19
N ASN A 198 35.97 0.78 5.46
CA ASN A 198 37.31 0.60 6.02
C ASN A 198 37.81 1.91 6.65
N GLU A 199 37.64 3.03 5.96
CA GLU A 199 38.04 4.34 6.45
C GLU A 199 37.26 4.76 7.72
N LEU A 200 35.98 4.40 7.84
CA LEU A 200 35.14 4.62 9.02
C LEU A 200 35.54 3.72 10.20
N SER A 201 35.80 2.44 9.95
CA SER A 201 36.25 1.49 10.98
C SER A 201 37.56 1.92 11.62
N GLU A 202 38.55 2.33 10.81
CA GLU A 202 39.81 2.89 11.31
C GLU A 202 39.59 4.13 12.20
N LEU A 203 38.60 4.96 11.88
CA LEU A 203 38.29 6.17 12.65
C LEU A 203 37.59 5.83 13.98
N LEU A 204 36.70 4.84 13.99
CA LEU A 204 36.03 4.38 15.20
C LEU A 204 37.02 3.74 16.18
N GLU A 205 37.95 2.91 15.67
CA GLU A 205 39.03 2.32 16.47
C GLU A 205 39.92 3.39 17.10
N LYS A 206 40.27 4.44 16.33
CA LYS A 206 41.09 5.55 16.82
C LYS A 206 40.42 6.35 17.94
N GLU A 207 39.11 6.53 17.87
CA GLU A 207 38.34 7.31 18.85
C GLU A 207 37.82 6.47 20.04
N ASN A 208 38.15 5.17 20.12
CA ASN A 208 37.56 4.23 21.09
C ASN A 208 36.02 4.31 21.11
N ALA A 209 35.41 4.55 19.95
CA ALA A 209 33.97 4.68 19.81
C ALA A 209 33.30 3.31 19.72
N ASP A 210 32.06 3.21 20.18
CA ASP A 210 31.29 1.97 20.17
C ASP A 210 31.11 1.45 18.74
N SER A 211 31.50 0.19 18.51
CA SER A 211 31.40 -0.48 17.21
C SER A 211 29.94 -0.76 16.80
N GLY A 212 28.97 -0.58 17.72
CA GLY A 212 27.54 -0.59 17.41
C GLY A 212 27.06 0.50 16.44
N ILE A 213 27.91 1.47 16.09
CA ILE A 213 27.64 2.53 15.10
C ILE A 213 27.70 2.00 13.65
N LEU A 214 28.15 0.77 13.42
CA LEU A 214 28.54 0.30 12.09
C LEU A 214 27.43 -0.47 11.36
N GLN A 215 26.92 0.10 10.27
CA GLN A 215 27.33 -0.26 8.90
C GLN A 215 27.02 0.90 7.93
N PRO A 216 27.95 1.33 7.05
CA PRO A 216 27.62 2.20 5.94
C PRO A 216 26.84 1.42 4.88
N ASN A 217 25.55 1.23 5.13
CA ASN A 217 24.67 0.60 4.16
C ASN A 217 24.29 1.62 3.08
N ARG A 218 24.01 1.12 1.88
CA ARG A 218 23.25 1.89 0.89
C ARG A 218 21.98 2.39 1.57
N ILE A 219 21.81 3.71 1.61
CA ILE A 219 20.61 4.28 2.20
C ILE A 219 19.48 3.96 1.23
N SER A 220 18.57 3.08 1.66
CA SER A 220 17.35 2.82 0.90
C SER A 220 16.36 3.93 1.16
N PHE A 221 15.57 4.30 0.15
CA PHE A 221 14.45 5.23 0.30
C PHE A 221 13.40 4.78 1.34
N LYS A 222 13.47 3.53 1.83
CA LYS A 222 12.52 2.92 2.77
C LYS A 222 13.06 2.78 4.21
N SER A 223 14.34 3.07 4.50
CA SER A 223 14.89 2.93 5.86
C SER A 223 16.05 3.89 6.14
N THR A 224 15.93 4.66 7.24
CA THR A 224 16.94 5.60 7.77
C THR A 224 17.59 5.11 9.07
N SER A 225 17.32 3.87 9.51
CA SER A 225 17.83 3.38 10.79
C SER A 225 19.37 3.24 10.76
N GLY A 226 20.08 4.16 11.43
CA GLY A 226 21.54 4.12 11.61
C GLY A 226 22.31 5.34 11.07
N THR A 227 21.73 6.14 10.18
CA THR A 227 22.46 7.25 9.51
C THR A 227 22.77 8.42 10.43
N SER A 228 21.89 8.72 11.39
CA SER A 228 22.04 9.88 12.27
C SER A 228 23.19 9.73 13.27
N ALA A 229 23.43 8.51 13.78
CA ALA A 229 24.57 8.23 14.66
C ALA A 229 25.90 8.38 13.93
N VAL A 230 25.99 7.84 12.70
CA VAL A 230 27.17 7.98 11.83
C VAL A 230 27.40 9.44 11.45
N LYS A 231 26.35 10.20 11.08
CA LYS A 231 26.46 11.62 10.78
C LYS A 231 26.96 12.43 11.98
N GLU A 232 26.37 12.24 13.15
CA GLU A 232 26.82 12.93 14.37
C GLU A 232 28.27 12.61 14.73
N PHE A 233 28.71 11.37 14.48
CA PHE A 233 30.09 10.97 14.65
C PHE A 233 31.03 11.68 13.65
N LEU A 234 30.67 11.71 12.36
CA LEU A 234 31.46 12.36 11.31
C LEU A 234 31.53 13.89 11.48
N ILE A 235 30.45 14.53 11.95
CA ILE A 235 30.42 15.96 12.26
C ILE A 235 31.40 16.28 13.40
N ARG A 236 31.39 15.49 14.48
CA ARG A 236 32.29 15.67 15.63
C ARG A 236 33.76 15.45 15.26
N ASN A 237 34.03 14.55 14.32
CA ASN A 237 35.37 14.12 13.91
C ASN A 237 35.85 14.71 12.57
N LYS A 238 35.30 15.85 12.14
CA LYS A 238 35.60 16.45 10.82
C LYS A 238 37.10 16.66 10.57
N ALA A 239 37.88 16.94 11.61
CA ALA A 239 39.33 17.12 11.53
C ALA A 239 40.09 15.83 11.11
N TYR A 240 39.51 14.66 11.36
CA TYR A 240 40.10 13.36 11.04
C TYR A 240 39.67 12.80 9.69
N LEU A 241 38.90 13.57 8.92
CA LEU A 241 38.52 13.21 7.54
C LEU A 241 39.65 13.50 6.55
N GLU A 242 40.71 14.20 6.94
CA GLU A 242 41.84 14.50 6.07
C GLU A 242 42.54 13.20 5.60
N GLY A 243 42.70 13.04 4.28
CA GLY A 243 43.23 11.82 3.67
C GLY A 243 42.23 10.66 3.48
N LYS A 244 40.98 10.78 3.98
CA LYS A 244 39.91 9.78 3.86
C LYS A 244 38.86 10.19 2.83
N GLU A 245 39.21 10.10 1.55
CA GLU A 245 38.41 10.67 0.46
C GLU A 245 37.05 9.98 0.26
N GLU A 246 36.96 8.66 0.44
CA GLU A 246 35.68 7.96 0.29
C GLU A 246 34.76 8.22 1.49
N LEU A 247 35.32 8.32 2.71
CA LEU A 247 34.57 8.69 3.90
C LEU A 247 34.03 10.12 3.82
N LYS A 248 34.77 11.06 3.20
CA LYS A 248 34.25 12.41 2.91
C LYS A 248 33.06 12.37 1.96
N LYS A 249 33.15 11.59 0.87
CA LYS A 249 32.02 11.41 -0.07
C LYS A 249 30.82 10.78 0.62
N TYR A 250 31.04 9.78 1.48
CA TYR A 250 29.99 9.13 2.26
C TYR A 250 29.34 10.09 3.28
N ALA A 251 30.15 10.92 3.96
CA ALA A 251 29.65 11.96 4.84
C ALA A 251 28.75 12.97 4.10
N GLU A 252 29.16 13.37 2.89
CA GLU A 252 28.38 14.26 2.03
C GLU A 252 27.09 13.58 1.53
N TYR A 253 27.16 12.30 1.15
CA TYR A 253 26.02 11.48 0.77
C TYR A 253 24.96 11.42 1.89
N ILE A 254 25.34 11.08 3.12
CA ILE A 254 24.42 11.07 4.27
C ILE A 254 23.87 12.48 4.53
N ARG A 255 24.72 13.50 4.48
CA ARG A 255 24.32 14.89 4.76
C ARG A 255 23.25 15.38 3.77
N GLN A 256 23.44 15.12 2.49
CA GLN A 256 22.48 15.49 1.46
C GLN A 256 21.20 14.66 1.60
N PHE A 257 21.31 13.35 1.81
CA PHE A 257 20.16 12.46 1.99
C PHE A 257 19.28 12.89 3.16
N GLU A 258 19.86 13.21 4.33
CA GLU A 258 19.07 13.67 5.48
C GLU A 258 18.45 15.06 5.31
N SER A 259 18.92 15.86 4.34
CA SER A 259 18.29 17.15 4.01
C SER A 259 17.11 17.01 3.05
N VAL A 260 16.89 15.83 2.47
CA VAL A 260 15.78 15.56 1.57
C VAL A 260 14.51 15.47 2.38
N ASP A 261 13.61 16.43 2.18
CA ASP A 261 12.26 16.33 2.72
C ASP A 261 11.41 15.41 1.83
N LEU A 262 11.48 14.12 2.11
CA LEU A 262 10.70 13.09 1.41
C LEU A 262 9.18 13.34 1.51
N ASN A 263 8.70 14.09 2.50
CA ASN A 263 7.27 14.39 2.60
C ASN A 263 6.79 15.37 1.51
N HIS A 264 7.70 16.19 0.98
CA HIS A 264 7.40 17.11 -0.12
C HIS A 264 7.70 16.53 -1.50
N PHE A 265 8.36 15.37 -1.56
CA PHE A 265 8.81 14.73 -2.79
C PHE A 265 7.68 14.50 -3.79
N GLU A 266 6.61 13.79 -3.39
CA GLU A 266 5.55 13.41 -4.34
C GLU A 266 4.81 14.61 -4.91
N LYS A 267 4.61 15.62 -4.07
CA LYS A 267 4.00 16.88 -4.49
C LYS A 267 4.90 17.58 -5.52
N GLU A 268 6.19 17.71 -5.22
CA GLU A 268 7.14 18.33 -6.14
C GLU A 268 7.26 17.58 -7.46
N ARG A 269 7.29 16.23 -7.43
CA ARG A 269 7.31 15.37 -8.61
C ARG A 269 6.10 15.66 -9.50
N THR A 270 4.90 15.58 -8.93
CA THR A 270 3.64 15.80 -9.67
C THR A 270 3.56 17.21 -10.25
N GLU A 271 3.92 18.25 -9.48
CA GLU A 271 3.93 19.63 -9.97
C GLU A 271 4.98 19.85 -11.07
N THR A 272 6.13 19.18 -10.98
CA THR A 272 7.17 19.24 -12.02
C THR A 272 6.70 18.56 -13.31
N GLU A 273 6.07 17.39 -13.22
CA GLU A 273 5.47 16.70 -14.37
C GLU A 273 4.39 17.54 -15.05
N ASP A 274 3.43 18.05 -14.26
CA ASP A 274 2.33 18.89 -14.76
C ASP A 274 2.88 20.10 -15.56
N HIS A 275 3.93 20.75 -15.05
CA HIS A 275 4.58 21.86 -15.75
C HIS A 275 5.40 21.43 -16.97
N LEU A 276 6.11 20.30 -16.90
CA LEU A 276 6.88 19.79 -18.03
C LEU A 276 5.97 19.43 -19.20
N PHE A 277 4.89 18.66 -18.98
CA PHE A 277 3.94 18.34 -20.04
C PHE A 277 3.31 19.61 -20.64
N MET A 278 2.99 20.60 -19.81
CA MET A 278 2.48 21.89 -20.30
C MET A 278 3.48 22.63 -21.18
N LYS A 279 4.78 22.60 -20.83
CA LYS A 279 5.85 23.28 -21.59
C LYS A 279 6.28 22.53 -22.84
N MET A 280 6.20 21.20 -22.82
CA MET A 280 6.59 20.31 -23.93
C MET A 280 5.46 20.12 -24.95
N SER A 281 4.21 20.40 -24.58
CA SER A 281 3.08 20.39 -25.51
C SER A 281 3.24 21.50 -26.55
N SER A 282 3.38 21.11 -27.81
CA SER A 282 3.47 22.01 -28.96
C SER A 282 2.10 22.31 -29.58
N THR A 283 1.11 21.45 -29.32
CA THR A 283 -0.26 21.56 -29.84
C THR A 283 -1.30 21.41 -28.73
N GLY A 284 -2.52 21.92 -28.97
CA GLY A 284 -3.64 21.69 -28.06
C GLY A 284 -4.01 20.20 -27.92
N GLU A 285 -3.82 19.41 -28.98
CA GLU A 285 -4.11 17.98 -28.99
C GLU A 285 -3.19 17.17 -28.07
N GLU A 286 -1.89 17.50 -28.02
CA GLU A 286 -0.95 16.88 -27.08
C GLU A 286 -1.32 17.20 -25.62
N ALA A 287 -1.69 18.45 -25.35
CA ALA A 287 -2.13 18.86 -24.02
C ALA A 287 -3.43 18.17 -23.59
N GLU A 288 -4.41 18.08 -24.50
CA GLU A 288 -5.65 17.33 -24.26
C GLU A 288 -5.39 15.83 -24.05
N PHE A 289 -4.49 15.24 -24.82
CA PHE A 289 -4.11 13.83 -24.67
C PHE A 289 -3.62 13.51 -23.26
N VAL A 290 -2.64 14.28 -22.76
CA VAL A 290 -2.12 14.06 -21.39
C VAL A 290 -3.18 14.38 -20.35
N GLY A 291 -3.96 15.45 -20.54
CA GLY A 291 -5.05 15.81 -19.64
C GLY A 291 -6.07 14.69 -19.47
N TYR A 292 -6.53 14.09 -20.57
CA TYR A 292 -7.49 12.99 -20.54
C TYR A 292 -6.88 11.65 -20.10
N ALA A 293 -5.62 11.37 -20.44
CA ALA A 293 -4.93 10.18 -19.93
C ALA A 293 -4.82 10.22 -18.40
N ASP A 294 -4.42 11.36 -17.84
CA ASP A 294 -4.33 11.57 -16.41
C ASP A 294 -5.71 11.54 -15.73
N ALA A 295 -6.73 12.05 -16.41
CA ALA A 295 -8.11 11.97 -15.94
C ALA A 295 -8.60 10.53 -15.90
N LEU A 296 -8.33 9.73 -16.94
CA LEU A 296 -8.67 8.31 -16.99
C LEU A 296 -8.01 7.54 -15.84
N ASN A 297 -6.71 7.76 -15.58
CA ASN A 297 -6.02 7.14 -14.45
C ASN A 297 -6.68 7.47 -13.11
N ARG A 298 -7.14 8.72 -12.93
CA ARG A 298 -7.91 9.10 -11.73
C ARG A 298 -9.29 8.45 -11.68
N LEU A 299 -9.95 8.22 -12.81
CA LEU A 299 -11.21 7.46 -12.85
C LEU A 299 -11.01 5.97 -12.53
N GLU A 300 -9.88 5.39 -12.92
CA GLU A 300 -9.50 4.03 -12.53
C GLU A 300 -9.29 3.95 -11.02
N LYS A 301 -8.49 4.85 -10.45
CA LYS A 301 -8.31 4.93 -8.98
C LYS A 301 -9.62 5.21 -8.25
N LEU A 302 -10.51 6.03 -8.81
CA LEU A 302 -11.85 6.29 -8.29
C LEU A 302 -12.65 4.98 -8.22
N SER A 303 -12.66 4.19 -9.30
CA SER A 303 -13.37 2.91 -9.36
C SER A 303 -12.87 1.88 -8.33
N GLU A 304 -11.60 1.96 -7.97
CA GLU A 304 -10.98 1.09 -6.97
C GLU A 304 -11.04 1.68 -5.55
N LEU A 305 -11.59 2.89 -5.37
CA LEU A 305 -11.58 3.66 -4.12
C LEU A 305 -10.16 3.88 -3.55
N LYS A 306 -9.17 4.09 -4.43
CA LYS A 306 -7.75 4.28 -4.10
C LYS A 306 -7.23 5.72 -4.26
N LEU A 307 -8.11 6.68 -4.54
CA LEU A 307 -7.71 8.09 -4.62
C LEU A 307 -7.23 8.62 -3.26
N ASN A 308 -6.19 9.44 -3.31
CA ASN A 308 -5.88 10.33 -2.20
C ASN A 308 -6.75 11.61 -2.23
N ALA A 309 -6.71 12.39 -1.16
CA ALA A 309 -7.54 13.59 -1.00
C ALA A 309 -7.26 14.70 -2.03
N ASP A 310 -6.06 14.77 -2.60
CA ASP A 310 -5.71 15.75 -3.63
C ASP A 310 -6.17 15.32 -5.02
N GLU A 311 -6.06 14.03 -5.35
CA GLU A 311 -6.58 13.46 -6.60
C GLU A 311 -8.12 13.59 -6.68
N TYR A 312 -8.83 13.26 -5.61
CA TYR A 312 -10.29 13.44 -5.58
C TYR A 312 -10.69 14.91 -5.74
N ARG A 313 -9.90 15.85 -5.20
CA ARG A 313 -10.13 17.28 -5.42
C ARG A 313 -9.91 17.68 -6.88
N LYS A 314 -8.91 17.12 -7.56
CA LYS A 314 -8.70 17.34 -9.01
C LYS A 314 -9.92 16.91 -9.82
N ILE A 315 -10.56 15.79 -9.46
CA ILE A 315 -11.83 15.31 -10.05
C ILE A 315 -12.96 16.30 -9.77
N LYS A 316 -13.19 16.64 -8.50
CA LYS A 316 -14.28 17.54 -8.07
C LYS A 316 -14.18 18.94 -8.68
N ASN A 317 -12.98 19.46 -8.84
CA ASN A 317 -12.76 20.80 -9.40
C ASN A 317 -12.89 20.86 -10.92
N ASN A 318 -12.76 19.72 -11.62
CA ASN A 318 -12.80 19.64 -13.07
C ASN A 318 -13.66 18.45 -13.53
N PRO A 319 -14.97 18.44 -13.23
CA PRO A 319 -15.83 17.28 -13.53
C PRO A 319 -15.90 16.98 -15.03
N ASP A 320 -15.86 18.00 -15.88
CA ASP A 320 -15.90 17.84 -17.34
C ASP A 320 -14.67 17.09 -17.87
N LEU A 321 -13.46 17.41 -17.36
CA LEU A 321 -12.23 16.71 -17.74
C LEU A 321 -12.25 15.24 -17.29
N HIS A 322 -12.95 14.95 -16.20
CA HIS A 322 -13.09 13.61 -15.62
C HIS A 322 -14.39 12.92 -16.03
N SER A 323 -14.97 13.32 -17.17
CA SER A 323 -16.11 12.64 -17.76
C SER A 323 -15.64 11.54 -18.70
N TYR A 324 -16.07 10.30 -18.47
CA TYR A 324 -15.80 9.20 -19.40
C TYR A 324 -16.41 9.47 -20.79
N GLU A 325 -17.54 10.19 -20.85
CA GLU A 325 -18.12 10.64 -22.11
C GLU A 325 -17.15 11.54 -22.89
N ARG A 326 -16.53 12.52 -22.23
CA ARG A 326 -15.54 13.40 -22.88
C ARG A 326 -14.28 12.65 -23.30
N ILE A 327 -13.77 11.76 -22.43
CA ILE A 327 -12.61 10.92 -22.73
C ILE A 327 -12.89 10.03 -23.95
N SER A 328 -14.03 9.33 -23.96
CA SER A 328 -14.41 8.45 -25.08
C SER A 328 -14.65 9.23 -26.38
N ALA A 329 -15.25 10.42 -26.31
CA ALA A 329 -15.44 11.29 -27.48
C ALA A 329 -14.09 11.77 -28.06
N PHE A 330 -13.15 12.17 -27.20
CA PHE A 330 -11.79 12.53 -27.61
C PHE A 330 -11.09 11.35 -28.31
N LEU A 331 -11.08 10.17 -27.68
CA LEU A 331 -10.43 8.98 -28.24
C LEU A 331 -11.04 8.57 -29.59
N ASN A 332 -12.38 8.53 -29.69
CA ASN A 332 -13.06 8.21 -30.94
C ASN A 332 -12.77 9.23 -32.05
N GLY A 333 -12.69 10.52 -31.70
CA GLY A 333 -12.28 11.57 -32.62
C GLY A 333 -10.86 11.36 -33.15
N MET A 334 -9.94 10.95 -32.27
CA MET A 334 -8.57 10.62 -32.66
C MET A 334 -8.49 9.37 -33.54
N LEU A 335 -9.25 8.31 -33.23
CA LEU A 335 -9.33 7.12 -34.09
C LEU A 335 -9.74 7.48 -35.52
N LEU A 336 -10.74 8.35 -35.68
CA LEU A 336 -11.19 8.83 -36.98
C LEU A 336 -10.10 9.67 -37.67
N LYS A 337 -9.51 10.63 -36.95
CA LYS A 337 -8.46 11.52 -37.49
C LYS A 337 -7.25 10.75 -38.02
N TYR A 338 -6.81 9.72 -37.29
CA TYR A 338 -5.65 8.89 -37.65
C TYR A 338 -6.01 7.65 -38.48
N THR A 339 -7.27 7.50 -38.90
CA THR A 339 -7.76 6.41 -39.75
C THR A 339 -7.49 5.01 -39.18
N LEU A 340 -7.59 4.85 -37.85
CA LEU A 340 -7.34 3.60 -37.13
C LEU A 340 -8.56 2.67 -37.18
N SER A 341 -8.79 2.11 -38.36
CA SER A 341 -10.04 1.41 -38.75
C SER A 341 -10.26 0.04 -38.07
N GLY A 342 -9.26 -0.47 -37.35
CA GLY A 342 -9.33 -1.77 -36.64
C GLY A 342 -9.59 -1.64 -35.14
N GLU A 343 -9.56 -0.43 -34.59
CA GLU A 343 -9.73 -0.20 -33.16
C GLU A 343 -11.21 -0.14 -32.77
N LYS A 344 -11.52 -0.63 -31.56
CA LYS A 344 -12.88 -0.64 -31.03
C LYS A 344 -13.31 0.78 -30.65
N VAL A 345 -14.40 1.26 -31.25
CA VAL A 345 -15.06 2.51 -30.85
C VAL A 345 -15.58 2.37 -29.42
N LEU A 346 -15.27 3.37 -28.59
CA LEU A 346 -15.74 3.41 -27.21
C LEU A 346 -17.14 4.00 -27.13
N PHE A 347 -17.97 3.41 -26.28
CA PHE A 347 -19.30 3.94 -25.98
C PHE A 347 -19.37 4.30 -24.51
N SER A 348 -19.73 5.55 -24.24
CA SER A 348 -20.18 5.95 -22.90
C SER A 348 -21.64 5.56 -22.74
N ASP A 349 -21.98 4.97 -21.61
CA ASP A 349 -23.36 4.66 -21.25
C ASP A 349 -23.65 5.14 -19.82
N ALA A 350 -24.94 5.24 -19.50
CA ALA A 350 -25.39 5.71 -18.18
C ALA A 350 -24.92 4.81 -17.02
N SER A 351 -24.57 3.55 -17.28
CA SER A 351 -24.06 2.65 -16.25
C SER A 351 -22.64 3.02 -15.81
N ILE A 352 -21.76 3.44 -16.74
CA ILE A 352 -20.39 3.89 -16.41
C ILE A 352 -20.45 5.12 -15.51
N GLN A 353 -21.21 6.12 -15.94
CA GLN A 353 -21.33 7.36 -15.18
C GLN A 353 -22.01 7.10 -13.82
N GLY A 354 -23.00 6.22 -13.78
CA GLY A 354 -23.64 5.78 -12.54
C GLY A 354 -22.64 5.14 -11.56
N SER A 355 -21.80 4.20 -12.04
CA SER A 355 -20.76 3.57 -11.22
C SER A 355 -19.72 4.57 -10.73
N LEU A 356 -19.27 5.50 -11.57
CA LEU A 356 -18.31 6.55 -11.18
C LEU A 356 -18.89 7.51 -10.14
N ASN A 357 -20.16 7.91 -10.31
CA ASN A 357 -20.87 8.75 -9.33
C ASN A 357 -21.02 8.04 -7.99
N GLN A 358 -21.33 6.74 -8.01
CA GLN A 358 -21.40 5.91 -6.81
C GLN A 358 -20.05 5.87 -6.08
N SER A 359 -18.95 5.66 -6.81
CA SER A 359 -17.60 5.70 -6.23
C SER A 359 -17.25 7.10 -5.71
N ALA A 360 -17.66 8.16 -6.38
CA ALA A 360 -17.44 9.54 -5.92
C ALA A 360 -18.18 9.85 -4.62
N ALA A 361 -19.39 9.32 -4.44
CA ALA A 361 -20.19 9.49 -3.22
C ALA A 361 -19.47 8.96 -1.96
N PHE A 362 -18.60 7.94 -2.10
CA PHE A 362 -17.78 7.46 -0.99
C PHE A 362 -16.88 8.57 -0.42
N TYR A 363 -16.24 9.34 -1.30
CA TYR A 363 -15.34 10.43 -0.94
C TYR A 363 -16.07 11.67 -0.41
N GLU A 364 -17.29 11.93 -0.90
CA GLU A 364 -18.18 12.95 -0.35
C GLU A 364 -18.55 12.63 1.09
N LEU A 365 -19.02 11.40 1.34
CA LEU A 365 -19.34 10.92 2.69
C LEU A 365 -18.12 10.92 3.60
N THR A 366 -16.93 10.58 3.08
CA THR A 366 -15.68 10.63 3.84
C THR A 366 -15.37 12.06 4.30
N SER A 367 -15.59 13.05 3.42
CA SER A 367 -15.43 14.47 3.76
C SER A 367 -16.47 14.95 4.78
N GLU A 368 -17.70 14.44 4.73
CA GLU A 368 -18.73 14.72 5.75
C GLU A 368 -18.35 14.13 7.11
N ARG A 369 -17.84 12.89 7.13
CA ARG A 369 -17.33 12.23 8.35
C ARG A 369 -16.19 13.04 8.99
N ASP A 370 -15.25 13.57 8.21
CA ASP A 370 -14.18 14.44 8.72
C ASP A 370 -14.73 15.68 9.46
N GLN A 371 -15.82 16.27 8.96
CA GLN A 371 -16.47 17.40 9.64
C GLN A 371 -17.12 16.98 10.96
N VAL A 372 -17.69 15.78 11.03
CA VAL A 372 -18.21 15.21 12.27
C VAL A 372 -17.07 14.93 13.24
N PHE A 373 -15.97 14.33 12.79
CA PHE A 373 -14.81 14.04 13.63
C PHE A 373 -14.33 15.29 14.35
N TYR A 374 -14.18 16.37 13.59
CA TYR A 374 -13.83 17.67 14.11
C TYR A 374 -14.86 18.22 15.12
N LYS A 375 -16.16 18.15 14.80
CA LYS A 375 -17.23 18.68 15.67
C LYS A 375 -17.29 17.94 17.00
N GLU A 376 -17.30 16.61 16.96
CA GLU A 376 -17.34 15.74 18.15
C GLU A 376 -16.11 15.95 19.03
N MET A 377 -14.91 15.93 18.43
CA MET A 377 -13.66 16.21 19.12
C MET A 377 -13.71 17.59 19.78
N ARG A 378 -14.07 18.65 19.03
CA ARG A 378 -14.08 20.03 19.53
C ARG A 378 -15.11 20.23 20.64
N GLN A 379 -16.29 19.63 20.51
CA GLN A 379 -17.31 19.67 21.55
C GLN A 379 -16.79 19.02 22.82
N LYS A 380 -16.21 17.83 22.73
CA LYS A 380 -15.64 17.12 23.88
C LYS A 380 -14.54 17.94 24.54
N MET A 381 -13.61 18.47 23.76
CA MET A 381 -12.53 19.33 24.27
C MET A 381 -13.04 20.56 25.01
N ARG A 382 -14.06 21.23 24.48
CA ARG A 382 -14.67 22.40 25.13
C ARG A 382 -15.35 22.02 26.44
N SER A 383 -16.17 20.96 26.43
CA SER A 383 -16.89 20.51 27.63
C SER A 383 -15.97 20.02 28.75
N GLY A 384 -14.83 19.44 28.40
CA GLY A 384 -13.84 18.90 29.35
C GLY A 384 -12.68 19.85 29.67
N ASN A 385 -12.69 21.08 29.15
CA ASN A 385 -11.56 22.01 29.22
C ASN A 385 -10.20 21.38 28.79
N ILE A 386 -10.23 20.53 27.76
CA ILE A 386 -9.08 19.78 27.28
C ILE A 386 -8.24 20.67 26.37
N GLN A 387 -6.99 20.94 26.75
CA GLN A 387 -6.09 21.82 26.02
C GLN A 387 -5.19 21.07 25.02
N LYS A 388 -4.84 19.82 25.34
CA LYS A 388 -4.00 18.93 24.54
C LYS A 388 -4.69 17.57 24.40
N ALA A 389 -4.69 17.02 23.19
CA ALA A 389 -5.24 15.70 22.90
C ALA A 389 -4.54 15.06 21.70
N CYS A 390 -4.60 13.74 21.62
CA CYS A 390 -4.26 13.01 20.40
C CYS A 390 -5.51 12.81 19.55
N LEU A 391 -5.38 12.84 18.22
CA LEU A 391 -6.40 12.39 17.28
C LEU A 391 -5.77 11.33 16.39
N VAL A 392 -6.40 10.17 16.27
CA VAL A 392 -5.94 9.04 15.46
C VAL A 392 -6.95 8.81 14.34
N THR A 393 -6.48 8.94 13.10
CA THR A 393 -7.32 8.81 11.90
C THR A 393 -6.56 8.11 10.78
N GLY A 394 -7.25 7.44 9.87
CA GLY A 394 -6.65 6.80 8.70
C GLY A 394 -5.95 7.80 7.79
N GLY A 395 -5.11 7.31 6.89
CA GLY A 395 -4.28 8.17 6.02
C GLY A 395 -5.08 9.21 5.21
N TYR A 396 -6.25 8.82 4.68
CA TYR A 396 -7.12 9.74 3.93
C TYR A 396 -7.70 10.86 4.82
N HIS A 397 -8.28 10.46 5.96
CA HIS A 397 -8.86 11.38 6.95
C HIS A 397 -7.82 12.34 7.52
N THR A 398 -6.59 11.86 7.78
CA THR A 398 -5.47 12.63 8.30
C THR A 398 -5.19 13.89 7.46
N GLU A 399 -5.15 13.77 6.13
CA GLU A 399 -4.88 14.92 5.24
C GLU A 399 -6.00 15.97 5.26
N ASN A 400 -7.25 15.54 5.34
CA ASN A 400 -8.38 16.45 5.47
C ASN A 400 -8.42 17.11 6.84
N MET A 401 -8.13 16.34 7.91
CA MET A 401 -8.06 16.85 9.27
C MET A 401 -6.97 17.92 9.43
N LYS A 402 -5.80 17.77 8.80
CA LYS A 402 -4.77 18.84 8.75
C LYS A 402 -5.33 20.16 8.24
N LYS A 403 -6.17 20.12 7.19
CA LYS A 403 -6.79 21.32 6.58
C LYS A 403 -7.88 21.91 7.47
N ILE A 404 -8.72 21.06 8.06
CA ILE A 404 -9.79 21.47 8.99
C ILE A 404 -9.20 22.12 10.25
N LEU A 405 -8.18 21.52 10.85
CA LEU A 405 -7.51 22.05 12.04
C LEU A 405 -6.84 23.40 11.72
N ARG A 406 -6.11 23.50 10.61
CA ARG A 406 -5.46 24.74 10.17
C ARG A 406 -6.47 25.88 9.95
N SER A 407 -7.52 25.63 9.17
CA SER A 407 -8.56 26.63 8.89
C SER A 407 -9.38 27.01 10.13
N SER A 408 -9.43 26.13 11.13
CA SER A 408 -10.05 26.37 12.43
C SER A 408 -9.16 27.09 13.44
N GLY A 409 -7.92 27.42 13.09
CA GLY A 409 -6.96 28.04 14.01
C GLY A 409 -6.49 27.11 15.14
N ILE A 410 -6.57 25.78 14.95
CA ILE A 410 -6.10 24.79 15.93
C ILE A 410 -4.70 24.35 15.53
N SER A 411 -3.73 24.63 16.41
CA SER A 411 -2.36 24.12 16.25
C SER A 411 -2.34 22.60 16.31
N TYR A 412 -1.61 21.98 15.39
CA TYR A 412 -1.44 20.53 15.36
C TYR A 412 0.00 20.11 15.03
N ILE A 413 0.38 18.92 15.47
CA ILE A 413 1.58 18.20 15.07
C ILE A 413 1.11 16.92 14.38
N SER A 414 1.67 16.58 13.21
CA SER A 414 1.35 15.33 12.52
C SER A 414 2.45 14.31 12.75
N VAL A 415 2.06 13.10 13.13
CA VAL A 415 2.96 11.96 13.34
C VAL A 415 2.53 10.83 12.42
N LEU A 416 3.46 10.34 11.61
CA LEU A 416 3.26 9.17 10.74
C LEU A 416 4.09 8.02 11.33
N PRO A 417 3.44 6.99 11.93
CA PRO A 417 4.15 5.82 12.41
C PRO A 417 4.88 5.11 11.27
N ALA A 418 6.07 4.57 11.54
CA ALA A 418 6.79 3.78 10.56
C ALA A 418 5.99 2.52 10.20
N VAL A 419 5.95 2.18 8.92
CA VAL A 419 5.26 1.01 8.40
C VAL A 419 6.32 0.09 7.79
N SER A 420 6.58 -1.07 8.40
CA SER A 420 7.66 -1.96 7.96
C SER A 420 7.21 -3.03 6.95
N HIS A 421 5.90 -3.20 6.77
CA HIS A 421 5.30 -4.18 5.85
C HIS A 421 4.14 -3.52 5.11
N GLU A 422 3.81 -3.97 3.91
CA GLU A 422 2.63 -3.47 3.21
C GLU A 422 1.34 -3.77 3.98
N THR A 423 0.34 -2.90 3.82
CA THR A 423 -0.97 -3.12 4.41
C THR A 423 -1.69 -4.19 3.61
N ASP A 424 -2.19 -5.22 4.30
CA ASP A 424 -3.01 -6.26 3.69
C ASP A 424 -4.39 -5.69 3.34
N PHE A 425 -4.50 -5.15 2.12
CA PHE A 425 -5.72 -4.55 1.58
C PHE A 425 -6.86 -5.56 1.44
N VAL A 426 -6.54 -6.82 1.13
CA VAL A 426 -7.52 -7.91 1.04
C VAL A 426 -8.15 -8.14 2.41
N ARG A 427 -7.33 -8.26 3.46
CA ARG A 427 -7.83 -8.39 4.83
C ARG A 427 -8.63 -7.18 5.28
N TYR A 428 -8.18 -5.97 4.96
CA TYR A 428 -8.91 -4.74 5.27
C TYR A 428 -10.29 -4.70 4.59
N GLU A 429 -10.35 -4.95 3.29
CA GLU A 429 -11.59 -5.00 2.52
C GLU A 429 -12.54 -6.10 3.02
N ARG A 430 -12.00 -7.28 3.36
CA ARG A 430 -12.76 -8.36 4.00
C ARG A 430 -13.40 -7.92 5.32
N MET A 431 -12.65 -7.21 6.16
CA MET A 431 -13.17 -6.70 7.44
C MET A 431 -14.28 -5.67 7.23
N LEU A 432 -14.15 -4.78 6.25
CA LEU A 432 -15.22 -3.85 5.89
C LEU A 432 -16.46 -4.60 5.38
N LEU A 433 -16.32 -5.44 4.35
CA LEU A 433 -17.45 -6.14 3.72
C LEU A 433 -18.12 -7.17 4.63
N SER A 434 -17.42 -7.72 5.63
CA SER A 434 -18.03 -8.59 6.63
C SER A 434 -19.06 -7.89 7.52
N GLN A 435 -19.02 -6.55 7.57
CA GLN A 435 -19.97 -5.73 8.32
C GLN A 435 -21.22 -5.37 7.50
N THR A 436 -21.22 -5.66 6.19
CA THR A 436 -22.41 -5.53 5.33
C THR A 436 -23.19 -6.84 5.28
N SER A 437 -24.31 -6.85 4.55
CA SER A 437 -25.17 -8.03 4.45
C SER A 437 -24.40 -9.30 4.06
N SER A 438 -24.86 -10.46 4.56
CA SER A 438 -24.20 -11.76 4.35
C SER A 438 -24.01 -12.15 2.87
N SER A 439 -24.74 -11.53 1.93
CA SER A 439 -24.56 -11.76 0.48
C SER A 439 -23.29 -11.12 -0.07
N ASP A 440 -22.90 -9.95 0.41
CA ASP A 440 -21.74 -9.21 -0.11
C ASP A 440 -20.44 -9.90 0.32
N TYR A 441 -20.39 -10.32 1.59
CA TYR A 441 -19.31 -11.14 2.11
C TYR A 441 -19.19 -12.48 1.36
N ARG A 442 -20.31 -13.15 1.04
CA ARG A 442 -20.30 -14.39 0.25
C ARG A 442 -19.73 -14.17 -1.15
N GLN A 443 -20.10 -13.10 -1.83
CA GLN A 443 -19.56 -12.75 -3.15
C GLN A 443 -18.05 -12.44 -3.08
N TYR A 444 -17.62 -11.69 -2.07
CA TYR A 444 -16.21 -11.41 -1.82
C TYR A 444 -15.40 -12.69 -1.55
N ALA A 445 -15.91 -13.54 -0.66
CA ALA A 445 -15.30 -14.82 -0.32
C ALA A 445 -15.22 -15.74 -1.53
N ALA A 446 -16.24 -15.80 -2.38
CA ALA A 446 -16.22 -16.59 -3.61
C ALA A 446 -15.09 -16.16 -4.57
N LEU A 447 -14.95 -14.84 -4.82
CA LEU A 447 -13.92 -14.31 -5.72
C LEU A 447 -12.48 -14.55 -5.22
N HIS A 448 -12.24 -14.36 -3.92
CA HIS A 448 -10.89 -14.45 -3.35
C HIS A 448 -10.51 -15.88 -2.99
N ASN A 449 -11.46 -16.70 -2.55
CA ASN A 449 -11.21 -18.13 -2.34
C ASN A 449 -10.88 -18.81 -3.68
N ASP A 450 -11.46 -18.39 -4.80
CA ASP A 450 -11.12 -18.95 -6.12
C ASP A 450 -9.67 -18.65 -6.54
N ALA A 451 -9.20 -17.41 -6.35
CA ALA A 451 -7.83 -17.02 -6.67
C ALA A 451 -6.81 -17.71 -5.73
N GLN A 452 -7.09 -17.74 -4.42
CA GLN A 452 -6.24 -18.42 -3.44
C GLN A 452 -6.23 -19.94 -3.64
N ARG A 453 -7.38 -20.56 -3.97
CA ARG A 453 -7.46 -22.00 -4.29
C ARG A 453 -6.70 -22.33 -5.57
N ARG A 454 -6.80 -21.51 -6.62
CA ARG A 454 -6.03 -21.71 -7.86
C ARG A 454 -4.53 -21.57 -7.63
N SER A 455 -4.10 -20.57 -6.87
CA SER A 455 -2.69 -20.39 -6.48
C SER A 455 -2.20 -21.58 -5.66
N ALA A 456 -2.95 -22.02 -4.63
CA ALA A 456 -2.61 -23.18 -3.82
C ALA A 456 -2.57 -24.48 -4.65
N LEU A 457 -3.49 -24.68 -5.58
CA LEU A 457 -3.49 -25.82 -6.51
C LEU A 457 -2.27 -25.81 -7.43
N MET A 458 -1.89 -24.65 -7.97
CA MET A 458 -0.70 -24.52 -8.83
C MET A 458 0.60 -24.71 -8.05
N THR A 459 0.68 -24.20 -6.81
CA THR A 459 1.82 -24.42 -5.90
C THR A 459 1.92 -25.89 -5.50
N LEU A 460 0.82 -26.57 -5.18
CA LEU A 460 0.81 -28.01 -4.86
C LEU A 460 1.14 -28.87 -6.09
N TYR A 461 0.68 -28.48 -7.27
CA TYR A 461 1.02 -29.14 -8.52
C TYR A 461 2.51 -29.00 -8.87
N ALA A 462 3.08 -27.79 -8.70
CA ALA A 462 4.50 -27.54 -8.88
C ALA A 462 5.36 -28.29 -7.86
N ALA A 463 5.01 -28.21 -6.56
CA ALA A 463 5.71 -28.88 -5.49
C ALA A 463 5.71 -30.40 -5.64
N ARG A 464 4.63 -31.01 -6.15
CA ARG A 464 4.60 -32.47 -6.37
C ARG A 464 5.51 -32.92 -7.52
N LYS A 465 5.79 -32.05 -8.49
CA LYS A 465 6.73 -32.35 -9.58
C LYS A 465 8.17 -32.40 -9.11
N GLU A 466 8.50 -31.67 -8.05
CA GLU A 466 9.84 -31.61 -7.47
C GLU A 466 10.01 -32.50 -6.23
N PHE A 467 8.93 -32.76 -5.48
CA PHE A 467 8.97 -33.48 -4.21
C PHE A 467 7.98 -34.66 -4.23
N ASP A 468 8.53 -35.87 -4.12
CA ASP A 468 7.76 -37.13 -4.09
C ASP A 468 7.39 -37.55 -2.65
N SER A 469 7.21 -36.58 -1.73
CA SER A 469 6.84 -36.80 -0.33
C SER A 469 5.44 -36.26 -0.02
N PRO A 470 4.47 -37.13 0.31
CA PRO A 470 3.13 -36.74 0.73
C PRO A 470 3.09 -35.79 1.93
N GLU A 471 4.07 -35.88 2.83
CA GLU A 471 4.17 -35.10 4.05
C GLU A 471 4.49 -33.62 3.76
N VAL A 472 5.37 -33.36 2.80
CA VAL A 472 5.73 -31.99 2.36
C VAL A 472 4.53 -31.32 1.68
N LEU A 473 3.80 -32.06 0.85
CA LEU A 473 2.58 -31.57 0.19
C LEU A 473 1.45 -31.29 1.18
N TYR A 474 1.34 -32.09 2.24
CA TYR A 474 0.36 -31.90 3.29
C TYR A 474 0.64 -30.66 4.15
N GLU A 475 1.91 -30.39 4.50
CA GLU A 475 2.29 -29.18 5.24
C GLU A 475 2.11 -27.90 4.40
N LEU A 476 2.50 -27.92 3.11
CA LEU A 476 2.26 -26.82 2.17
C LEU A 476 0.75 -26.52 2.05
N ALA A 477 -0.08 -27.54 1.86
CA ALA A 477 -1.54 -27.37 1.74
C ALA A 477 -2.18 -26.82 3.03
N ARG A 478 -1.61 -27.12 4.19
CA ARG A 478 -2.07 -26.64 5.51
C ARG A 478 -1.80 -25.16 5.70
N GLU A 479 -0.68 -24.63 5.21
CA GLU A 479 -0.37 -23.19 5.29
C GLU A 479 -1.36 -22.33 4.49
N PHE A 480 -1.96 -22.88 3.44
CA PHE A 480 -3.02 -22.21 2.67
C PHE A 480 -4.42 -22.25 3.32
N GLY A 481 -4.55 -22.81 4.53
CA GLY A 481 -5.77 -22.71 5.34
C GLY A 481 -6.93 -23.62 4.88
N GLY A 482 -6.67 -24.65 4.08
CA GLY A 482 -7.67 -25.65 3.71
C GLY A 482 -8.07 -26.55 4.89
N SER A 483 -9.34 -26.97 4.97
CA SER A 483 -9.72 -28.05 5.89
C SER A 483 -9.03 -29.35 5.48
N LYS A 484 -8.71 -30.24 6.44
CA LYS A 484 -8.09 -31.54 6.16
C LYS A 484 -8.84 -32.31 5.06
N ASP A 485 -10.17 -32.26 5.11
CA ASP A 485 -11.09 -32.86 4.15
C ASP A 485 -10.95 -32.29 2.72
N TRP A 486 -10.65 -31.00 2.59
CA TRP A 486 -10.40 -30.36 1.30
C TRP A 486 -9.03 -30.76 0.76
N VAL A 487 -8.00 -30.76 1.62
CA VAL A 487 -6.63 -31.19 1.28
C VAL A 487 -6.61 -32.65 0.82
N ASP A 488 -7.28 -33.54 1.55
CA ASP A 488 -7.37 -34.97 1.22
C ASP A 488 -8.05 -35.19 -0.14
N ARG A 489 -9.10 -34.41 -0.46
CA ARG A 489 -9.77 -34.47 -1.77
C ARG A 489 -8.90 -33.97 -2.92
N GLN A 490 -8.12 -32.91 -2.72
CA GLN A 490 -7.22 -32.40 -3.76
C GLN A 490 -6.03 -33.33 -3.99
N LEU A 491 -5.47 -33.93 -2.92
CA LEU A 491 -4.42 -34.94 -3.02
C LEU A 491 -4.93 -36.21 -3.73
N LEU A 492 -6.15 -36.67 -3.43
CA LEU A 492 -6.81 -37.77 -4.12
C LEU A 492 -7.10 -37.46 -5.60
N SER A 493 -7.48 -36.22 -5.92
CA SER A 493 -7.72 -35.77 -7.29
C SER A 493 -6.42 -35.70 -8.09
N ALA A 494 -5.35 -35.17 -7.49
CA ALA A 494 -4.02 -35.15 -8.08
C ALA A 494 -3.44 -36.57 -8.26
N ALA A 495 -3.72 -37.50 -7.33
CA ALA A 495 -3.33 -38.91 -7.44
C ALA A 495 -4.03 -39.65 -8.58
N ARG A 496 -5.21 -39.18 -9.01
CA ARG A 496 -5.95 -39.74 -10.17
C ARG A 496 -5.48 -39.19 -11.51
N LEU A 497 -4.76 -38.07 -11.53
CA LEU A 497 -4.20 -37.44 -12.73
C LEU A 497 -2.82 -37.99 -13.11
N SER A 498 -2.23 -38.89 -12.31
CA SER A 498 -0.90 -39.45 -12.54
C SER A 498 -0.90 -40.90 -13.06
N SER A 499 -1.97 -41.34 -13.74
CA SER A 499 -1.84 -42.48 -14.66
C SER A 499 -1.54 -41.94 -16.04
N ASP A 500 -0.32 -42.18 -16.52
CA ASP A 500 0.17 -41.84 -17.85
C ASP A 500 -0.84 -42.19 -18.95
N ASP A 501 -1.56 -41.18 -19.45
CA ASP A 501 -1.97 -41.00 -20.86
C ASP A 501 -2.83 -39.71 -20.96
N SER A 502 -2.15 -38.58 -21.16
CA SER A 502 -2.75 -37.24 -21.21
C SER A 502 -3.47 -36.90 -22.53
N GLU A 503 -3.90 -37.89 -23.31
CA GLU A 503 -4.66 -37.66 -24.57
C GLU A 503 -5.96 -38.45 -24.69
N SER A 504 -6.41 -39.17 -23.65
CA SER A 504 -7.68 -39.91 -23.74
C SER A 504 -8.91 -39.01 -23.51
N GLU A 505 -9.99 -39.30 -24.23
CA GLU A 505 -11.33 -38.68 -24.08
C GLU A 505 -11.85 -38.79 -22.64
N GLU A 506 -11.38 -39.79 -21.90
CA GLU A 506 -11.73 -40.07 -20.51
C GLU A 506 -11.09 -39.06 -19.54
N SER A 507 -9.84 -38.64 -19.79
CA SER A 507 -9.15 -37.59 -19.02
C SER A 507 -9.81 -36.22 -19.21
N GLN A 508 -10.27 -35.91 -20.43
CA GLN A 508 -11.03 -34.69 -20.71
C GLN A 508 -12.44 -34.73 -20.11
N GLU A 509 -13.08 -35.90 -20.06
CA GLU A 509 -14.36 -36.10 -19.40
C GLU A 509 -14.26 -35.99 -17.87
N ILE A 510 -13.15 -36.43 -17.28
CA ILE A 510 -12.85 -36.23 -15.85
C ILE A 510 -12.64 -34.75 -15.54
N PHE A 511 -11.93 -34.01 -16.39
CA PHE A 511 -11.79 -32.55 -16.26
C PHE A 511 -13.15 -31.82 -16.36
N ARG A 512 -14.02 -32.21 -17.30
CA ARG A 512 -15.40 -31.66 -17.38
C ARG A 512 -16.23 -32.00 -16.14
N LYS A 513 -16.13 -33.22 -15.62
CA LYS A 513 -16.82 -33.63 -14.38
C LYS A 513 -16.30 -32.88 -13.17
N MET A 514 -15.00 -32.58 -13.11
CA MET A 514 -14.37 -31.77 -12.06
C MET A 514 -14.88 -30.33 -12.08
N MET A 515 -14.92 -29.70 -13.26
CA MET A 515 -15.45 -28.34 -13.43
C MET A 515 -16.97 -28.25 -13.19
N THR A 516 -17.70 -29.35 -13.40
CA THR A 516 -19.14 -29.44 -13.11
C THR A 516 -19.40 -29.62 -11.60
N ALA A 517 -18.60 -30.44 -10.92
CA ALA A 517 -18.69 -30.65 -9.47
C ALA A 517 -18.32 -29.40 -8.67
N LEU A 518 -17.33 -28.63 -9.15
CA LEU A 518 -16.94 -27.34 -8.57
C LEU A 518 -18.04 -26.26 -8.71
N ARG A 519 -18.95 -26.39 -9.67
CA ARG A 519 -20.11 -25.50 -9.83
C ARG A 519 -21.29 -25.86 -8.93
N THR A 520 -21.30 -27.03 -8.28
CA THR A 520 -22.45 -27.55 -7.52
C THR A 520 -22.28 -27.56 -6.00
N VAL A 521 -21.16 -27.09 -5.45
CA VAL A 521 -20.97 -26.98 -3.98
C VAL A 521 -21.14 -25.52 -3.57
N ASP A 522 -22.39 -25.06 -3.57
CA ASP A 522 -22.81 -23.74 -3.05
C ASP A 522 -23.75 -23.82 -1.84
N ASP A 523 -24.09 -25.02 -1.35
CA ASP A 523 -24.99 -25.16 -0.21
C ASP A 523 -24.37 -26.05 0.88
N ASN A 524 -24.25 -25.48 2.09
CA ASN A 524 -23.76 -26.02 3.37
C ASN A 524 -22.30 -25.73 3.72
N PHE A 525 -22.06 -24.56 4.32
CA PHE A 525 -20.95 -24.35 5.24
C PHE A 525 -21.44 -23.57 6.47
N ASP A 526 -21.66 -24.30 7.57
CA ASP A 526 -21.81 -23.76 8.92
C ASP A 526 -20.50 -23.97 9.70
N ASP A 527 -20.07 -22.89 10.36
CA ASP A 527 -19.12 -22.76 11.48
C ASP A 527 -17.60 -22.98 11.27
N PRO A 528 -16.78 -21.90 11.20
CA PRO A 528 -15.32 -21.93 11.23
C PRO A 528 -14.69 -21.93 12.64
N ASP A 529 -15.45 -21.90 13.74
CA ASP A 529 -14.92 -21.66 15.10
C ASP A 529 -14.57 -22.94 15.90
N SER A 530 -14.59 -24.14 15.31
CA SER A 530 -14.22 -25.37 16.04
C SER A 530 -12.69 -25.53 16.15
N GLY A 531 -12.07 -24.78 17.05
CA GLY A 531 -10.66 -24.88 17.41
C GLY A 531 -10.29 -26.24 18.01
N ALA A 532 -9.76 -27.15 17.19
CA ALA A 532 -9.06 -28.35 17.65
C ALA A 532 -7.57 -28.26 17.26
N ARG A 533 -6.71 -27.97 18.24
CA ARG A 533 -5.26 -28.10 18.12
C ARG A 533 -4.85 -29.54 18.41
N ILE A 534 -4.14 -30.19 17.49
CA ILE A 534 -3.31 -31.37 17.78
C ILE A 534 -1.84 -30.94 17.64
N ALA A 535 -1.01 -31.29 18.62
CA ALA A 535 0.37 -30.83 18.77
C ALA A 535 1.31 -31.32 17.65
N VAL A 536 2.30 -30.50 17.32
CA VAL A 536 3.39 -30.79 16.37
C VAL A 536 4.40 -31.75 17.03
N PRO A 537 4.83 -32.85 16.37
CA PRO A 537 5.97 -33.64 16.83
C PRO A 537 7.28 -32.84 16.75
N SER A 538 8.08 -32.89 17.82
CA SER A 538 9.30 -32.11 18.07
C SER A 538 10.50 -32.38 17.12
N GLU A 539 10.30 -33.06 16.00
CA GLU A 539 11.36 -33.60 15.14
C GLU A 539 11.64 -32.75 13.89
N LEU A 540 10.76 -31.79 13.56
CA LEU A 540 10.92 -30.89 12.38
C LEU A 540 11.56 -29.53 12.70
N SER A 541 11.62 -29.11 13.97
CA SER A 541 12.18 -27.81 14.35
C SER A 541 13.71 -27.75 14.40
N SER A 542 14.40 -28.87 14.17
CA SER A 542 15.86 -29.00 14.32
C SER A 542 16.60 -29.27 13.00
N ASN A 543 15.90 -29.33 11.86
CA ASN A 543 16.52 -29.65 10.58
C ASN A 543 16.72 -28.40 9.70
N GLU A 544 17.89 -27.79 9.82
CA GLU A 544 18.34 -26.60 9.08
C GLU A 544 18.29 -26.79 7.55
N ALA A 545 18.47 -28.02 7.05
CA ALA A 545 18.36 -28.33 5.64
C ALA A 545 16.92 -28.22 5.11
N ALA A 546 15.93 -28.58 5.93
CA ALA A 546 14.51 -28.44 5.57
C ALA A 546 14.08 -26.97 5.55
N GLN A 547 14.61 -26.15 6.45
CA GLN A 547 14.33 -24.71 6.50
C GLN A 547 14.98 -23.95 5.34
N ASN A 548 16.22 -24.29 4.99
CA ASN A 548 16.91 -23.67 3.85
C ASN A 548 16.27 -24.05 2.52
N LEU A 549 15.86 -25.32 2.36
CA LEU A 549 15.18 -25.79 1.16
C LEU A 549 13.79 -25.15 1.00
N LEU A 550 13.03 -24.99 2.10
CA LEU A 550 11.75 -24.26 2.09
C LEU A 550 11.90 -22.80 1.64
N MET A 551 12.93 -22.10 2.10
CA MET A 551 13.21 -20.73 1.67
C MET A 551 13.66 -20.65 0.20
N GLU A 552 14.43 -21.63 -0.26
CA GLU A 552 14.91 -21.68 -1.65
C GLU A 552 13.76 -21.97 -2.63
N THR A 553 12.87 -22.91 -2.28
CA THR A 553 11.66 -23.22 -3.05
C THR A 553 10.67 -22.04 -3.03
N PHE A 554 10.51 -21.35 -1.90
CA PHE A 554 9.64 -20.17 -1.81
C PHE A 554 10.11 -19.05 -2.75
N ASN A 555 11.42 -18.77 -2.76
CA ASN A 555 12.02 -17.74 -3.63
C ASN A 555 11.93 -18.10 -5.12
N GLN A 556 12.14 -19.37 -5.49
CA GLN A 556 11.98 -19.85 -6.87
C GLN A 556 10.51 -19.82 -7.34
N THR A 557 9.58 -20.04 -6.40
CA THR A 557 8.14 -19.96 -6.67
C THR A 557 7.72 -18.51 -6.88
N GLU A 558 8.27 -17.56 -6.12
CA GLU A 558 8.03 -16.12 -6.28
C GLU A 558 8.56 -15.59 -7.62
N GLU A 559 9.78 -16.00 -8.03
CA GLU A 559 10.36 -15.69 -9.33
C GLU A 559 9.56 -16.28 -10.50
N SER A 560 9.05 -17.51 -10.33
CA SER A 560 8.23 -18.19 -11.33
C SER A 560 6.83 -17.57 -11.44
N LEU A 561 6.24 -17.13 -10.32
CA LEU A 561 4.96 -16.42 -10.26
C LEU A 561 5.07 -15.06 -10.95
N ASP A 562 6.15 -14.33 -10.70
CA ASP A 562 6.41 -13.02 -11.31
C ASP A 562 6.65 -13.16 -12.82
N LYS A 563 7.32 -14.23 -13.26
CA LYS A 563 7.49 -14.58 -14.69
C LYS A 563 6.16 -14.99 -15.35
N TYR A 564 5.30 -15.72 -14.65
CA TYR A 564 4.00 -16.18 -15.17
C TYR A 564 2.98 -15.03 -15.24
N LEU A 565 2.97 -14.13 -14.27
CA LEU A 565 2.13 -12.92 -14.27
C LEU A 565 2.55 -11.92 -15.35
N LYS A 566 3.85 -11.88 -15.72
CA LYS A 566 4.38 -11.04 -16.81
C LYS A 566 4.12 -11.57 -18.21
N GLN A 567 3.82 -12.86 -18.38
CA GLN A 567 3.59 -13.50 -19.69
C GLN A 567 2.11 -13.53 -20.12
N GLY A 568 1.37 -12.45 -19.86
CA GLY A 568 -0.06 -12.34 -20.13
C GLY A 568 -0.57 -13.13 -21.35
N SER A 569 -1.58 -13.96 -21.11
CA SER A 569 -2.34 -14.79 -22.07
C SER A 569 -1.65 -16.02 -22.67
N VAL A 570 -2.09 -17.21 -22.23
CA VAL A 570 -2.43 -18.32 -23.13
C VAL A 570 -3.73 -18.96 -22.61
N ASP A 571 -4.66 -19.22 -23.53
CA ASP A 571 -6.03 -19.69 -23.31
C ASP A 571 -6.21 -20.84 -22.30
N LEU A 572 -7.38 -20.75 -21.62
CA LEU A 572 -8.11 -21.70 -20.76
C LEU A 572 -7.88 -21.67 -19.25
#